data_AF-A0A7X0MKS6-F1
#
_entry.id   AF-A0A7X0MKS6-F1
#
_cell.length_a   1.000
_cell.length_b   1.000
_cell.length_c   1.000
_cell.angle_alpha   90.00
_cell.angle_beta   90.00
_cell.angle_gamma   90.00
#
_symmetry.space_group_name_H-M   'P 1'
#
loop_
_entity.id
_entity.type
_entity.pdbx_description
1 polymer ?
#
loop_
_entity_poly.entity_id
_entity_poly.type
_entity_poly.pdbx_seq_one_letter_code
_entity_poly.pdbx_strand_id
1 'polypeptide(L)'
;MLNKITHNLTILAAKKILVANKEENLTTAKRLVTIIAGAYILQRGLRCITKHPVIGIQETVLGGFLMYDAVKSIKDTYPIRPTEVSQVRRNQIQGNDPNSSVPAFV
;
A
#
# COMPACT_ATOMS: atom_id res chain seq x y z
N MET A 1 29.53 11.96 3.78
CA MET A 1 29.34 11.06 2.61
C MET A 1 28.42 9.87 2.91
N LEU A 2 28.57 9.18 4.04
CA LEU A 2 27.71 8.03 4.43
C LEU A 2 26.21 8.33 4.38
N ASN A 3 25.74 9.46 4.89
CA ASN A 3 24.31 9.86 4.80
C ASN A 3 23.79 9.98 3.36
N LYS A 4 24.64 10.37 2.42
CA LYS A 4 24.24 10.53 1.01
C LYS A 4 24.11 9.17 0.33
N ILE A 5 24.98 8.23 0.69
CA ILE A 5 24.97 6.84 0.20
C ILE A 5 23.75 6.10 0.77
N THR A 6 23.50 6.21 2.08
CA THR A 6 22.34 5.56 2.71
C THR A 6 21.03 6.13 2.18
N HIS A 7 20.95 7.45 1.96
CA HIS A 7 19.79 8.10 1.36
C HIS A 7 19.50 7.58 -0.06
N ASN A 8 20.52 7.53 -0.91
CA ASN A 8 20.38 7.00 -2.28
C ASN A 8 19.98 5.53 -2.28
N LEU A 9 20.51 4.72 -1.35
CA LEU A 9 20.10 3.33 -1.15
C LEU A 9 18.63 3.20 -0.73
N THR A 10 18.16 4.02 0.22
CA THR A 10 16.75 4.03 0.60
C THR A 10 15.85 4.44 -0.55
N ILE A 11 16.24 5.44 -1.35
CA ILE A 11 15.48 5.84 -2.53
C ILE A 11 15.44 4.70 -3.55
N LEU A 12 16.57 4.06 -3.84
CA LEU A 12 16.65 2.98 -4.81
C LEU A 12 15.82 1.77 -4.36
N ALA A 13 15.86 1.44 -3.07
CA ALA A 13 15.07 0.37 -2.47
C ALA A 13 13.57 0.69 -2.53
N ALA A 14 13.17 1.90 -2.13
CA ALA A 14 11.77 2.34 -2.21
C ALA A 14 11.25 2.32 -3.64
N LYS A 15 12.05 2.76 -4.62
CA LYS A 15 11.70 2.72 -6.04
C LYS A 15 11.55 1.28 -6.54
N LYS A 16 12.42 0.35 -6.13
CA LYS A 16 12.29 -1.08 -6.46
C LYS A 16 11.03 -1.69 -5.85
N ILE A 17 10.72 -1.38 -4.59
CA ILE A 17 9.49 -1.84 -3.92
C ILE A 17 8.26 -1.32 -4.65
N LEU A 18 8.27 -0.06 -5.05
CA LEU A 18 7.18 0.55 -5.80
C LEU A 18 6.95 -0.11 -7.17
N VAL A 19 8.03 -0.42 -7.88
CA VAL A 19 7.94 -1.16 -9.16
C VAL A 19 7.45 -2.58 -8.93
N ALA A 20 7.91 -3.26 -7.88
CA ALA A 20 7.45 -4.60 -7.53
C ALA A 20 5.98 -4.64 -7.12
N ASN A 21 5.41 -3.52 -6.64
CA ASN A 21 3.99 -3.43 -6.29
C ASN A 21 3.05 -3.24 -7.48
N LYS A 22 3.57 -2.85 -8.66
CA LYS A 22 2.74 -2.70 -9.87
C LYS A 22 2.29 -4.03 -10.47
N GLU A 23 2.90 -5.15 -10.08
CA GLU A 23 2.46 -6.47 -10.55
C GLU A 23 1.21 -6.92 -9.76
N GLU A 24 0.12 -7.22 -10.48
CA GLU A 24 -1.21 -7.55 -9.94
C GLU A 24 -1.22 -8.73 -8.95
N ASN A 25 -0.15 -9.54 -8.91
CA ASN A 25 -0.01 -10.70 -8.04
C ASN A 25 1.14 -10.54 -7.04
N LEU A 26 1.07 -9.50 -6.22
CA LEU A 26 1.92 -9.39 -5.03
C LEU A 26 1.62 -10.54 -4.07
N THR A 27 2.57 -11.46 -3.92
CA THR A 27 2.54 -12.46 -2.84
C THR A 27 2.46 -11.76 -1.47
N THR A 28 1.76 -12.37 -0.51
CA THR A 28 1.56 -11.83 0.85
C THR A 28 2.87 -11.34 1.49
N ALA A 29 3.98 -12.03 1.21
CA ALA A 29 5.31 -11.65 1.66
C ALA A 29 5.79 -10.29 1.10
N LYS A 30 5.61 -10.01 -0.21
CA LYS A 30 6.01 -8.73 -0.81
C LYS A 30 5.20 -7.56 -0.24
N ARG A 31 3.92 -7.78 0.09
CA ARG A 31 3.07 -6.76 0.75
C ARG A 31 3.55 -6.45 2.15
N LEU A 32 3.88 -7.48 2.91
CA LEU A 32 4.37 -7.34 4.28
C LEU A 32 5.70 -6.56 4.31
N VAL A 33 6.60 -6.85 3.37
CA VAL A 33 7.84 -6.08 3.18
C VAL A 33 7.55 -4.62 2.81
N THR A 34 6.60 -4.36 1.92
CA THR A 34 6.20 -3.00 1.53
C THR A 34 5.67 -2.21 2.72
N ILE A 35 4.81 -2.82 3.55
CA ILE A 35 4.25 -2.19 4.75
C ILE A 35 5.38 -1.84 5.73
N ILE A 36 6.28 -2.78 6.01
CA ILE A 36 7.40 -2.54 6.91
C ILE A 36 8.31 -1.44 6.37
N ALA A 37 8.64 -1.47 5.07
CA ALA A 37 9.48 -0.47 4.44
C ALA A 37 8.81 0.92 4.44
N GLY A 38 7.51 0.99 4.13
CA GLY A 38 6.72 2.21 4.19
C GLY A 38 6.69 2.82 5.59
N ALA A 39 6.48 2.00 6.64
CA ALA A 39 6.48 2.43 8.04
C ALA A 39 7.83 3.01 8.43
N TYR A 40 8.91 2.30 8.09
CA TYR A 40 10.27 2.72 8.40
C TYR A 40 10.65 4.02 7.71
N ILE A 41 10.38 4.15 6.40
CA ILE A 41 10.68 5.35 5.62
C ILE A 41 9.86 6.54 6.13
N LEU A 42 8.58 6.34 6.45
CA LEU A 42 7.72 7.39 6.99
C LEU A 42 8.19 7.86 8.37
N GLN A 43 8.55 6.93 9.26
CA GLN A 43 9.09 7.24 10.58
C GLN A 43 10.43 7.99 10.47
N ARG A 44 11.30 7.55 9.55
CA ARG A 44 12.59 8.21 9.28
C ARG A 44 12.38 9.62 8.74
N GLY A 45 11.48 9.79 7.76
CA GLY A 45 11.13 11.10 7.20
C GLY A 45 10.62 12.07 8.26
N LEU A 46 9.67 11.64 9.10
CA LEU A 46 9.15 12.45 10.21
C LEU A 46 10.25 12.92 11.18
N ARG A 47 11.20 12.02 11.50
CA ARG A 47 12.34 12.36 12.37
C ARG A 47 13.37 13.27 11.68
N CYS A 48 13.48 13.20 10.36
CA CYS A 48 14.45 13.97 9.58
C CYS A 48 13.94 15.37 9.18
N ILE A 49 12.62 15.60 9.20
CA ILE A 49 11.99 16.90 8.85
C ILE A 49 12.59 18.06 9.66
N THR A 50 12.89 17.86 10.93
CA THR A 50 13.43 18.93 11.80
C THR A 50 14.86 19.34 11.46
N LYS A 51 15.64 18.45 10.85
CA LYS A 51 17.06 18.70 10.49
C LYS A 51 17.25 19.01 9.01
N HIS A 52 16.51 18.33 8.16
CA HIS A 52 16.57 18.43 6.71
C HIS A 52 15.15 18.46 6.13
N PRO A 53 14.48 19.62 6.14
CA PRO A 53 13.04 19.71 5.86
C PRO A 53 12.67 19.21 4.46
N VAL A 54 13.47 19.54 3.44
CA VAL A 54 13.21 19.10 2.05
C VAL A 54 13.29 17.58 1.90
N ILE A 55 14.34 16.96 2.46
CA ILE A 55 14.54 15.51 2.41
C ILE A 55 13.50 14.80 3.27
N GLY A 56 13.22 15.33 4.46
CA GLY A 56 12.21 14.78 5.37
C GLY A 56 10.83 14.77 4.73
N ILE A 57 10.42 15.86 4.06
CA ILE A 57 9.14 15.91 3.33
C ILE A 57 9.11 14.86 2.20
N GLN A 58 10.19 14.72 1.43
CA GLN A 58 10.27 13.71 0.38
C GLN A 58 10.12 12.28 0.93
N GLU A 59 10.84 11.95 2.01
CA GLU A 59 10.76 10.65 2.68
C GLU A 59 9.37 10.41 3.29
N THR A 60 8.77 11.42 3.90
CA THR A 60 7.41 11.33 4.47
C THR A 60 6.35 11.10 3.40
N VAL A 61 6.40 11.85 2.28
CA VAL A 61 5.46 11.67 1.17
C VAL A 61 5.64 10.28 0.54
N LEU A 62 6.89 9.84 0.34
CA LEU A 62 7.19 8.52 -0.21
C LEU A 62 6.71 7.39 0.70
N GLY A 63 7.00 7.46 1.99
CA GLY A 63 6.53 6.48 2.98
C GLY A 63 5.00 6.47 3.10
N GLY A 64 4.36 7.65 3.03
CA GLY A 64 2.90 7.79 3.05
C GLY A 64 2.25 7.18 1.82
N PHE A 65 2.84 7.39 0.64
CA PHE A 65 2.38 6.79 -0.60
C PHE A 65 2.48 5.25 -0.56
N LEU A 66 3.61 4.71 -0.06
CA LEU A 66 3.78 3.26 0.10
C LEU A 66 2.76 2.65 1.08
N MET A 67 2.45 3.35 2.17
CA MET A 67 1.41 2.96 3.12
C MET A 67 0.03 2.96 2.49
N TYR A 68 -0.32 4.02 1.76
CA TYR A 68 -1.60 4.13 1.07
C TYR A 68 -1.78 3.00 0.04
N ASP A 69 -0.75 2.76 -0.77
CA ASP A 69 -0.76 1.69 -1.78
C ASP A 69 -0.90 0.30 -1.14
N ALA A 70 -0.20 0.06 -0.02
CA ALA A 70 -0.33 -1.18 0.72
C ALA A 70 -1.76 -1.39 1.29
N VAL A 71 -2.36 -0.35 1.88
CA VAL A 71 -3.74 -0.42 2.41
C VAL A 71 -4.74 -0.64 1.28
N LYS A 72 -4.57 0.05 0.15
CA LYS A 72 -5.41 -0.13 -1.03
C LYS A 72 -5.31 -1.55 -1.58
N SER A 73 -4.10 -2.09 -1.72
CA SER A 73 -3.86 -3.46 -2.17
C SER A 73 -4.48 -4.52 -1.24
N ILE A 74 -4.46 -4.30 0.08
CA ILE A 74 -5.16 -5.16 1.05
C ILE A 74 -6.67 -5.12 0.80
N LYS A 75 -7.26 -3.93 0.66
CA LYS A 75 -8.70 -3.75 0.43
C LYS A 75 -9.16 -4.40 -0.86
N ASP A 76 -8.37 -4.29 -1.93
CA ASP A 76 -8.70 -4.86 -3.24
C ASP A 76 -8.59 -6.40 -3.23
N THR A 77 -7.68 -6.96 -2.42
CA THR A 77 -7.48 -8.42 -2.35
C THR A 77 -8.43 -9.13 -1.39
N TYR A 78 -8.78 -8.46 -0.29
CA TYR A 78 -9.74 -8.96 0.69
C TYR A 78 -10.98 -8.08 0.67
N PRO A 79 -11.79 -8.15 -0.40
CA PRO A 79 -13.01 -7.38 -0.48
C PRO A 79 -13.95 -7.80 0.66
N ILE A 80 -14.47 -6.80 1.36
CA ILE A 80 -15.33 -7.00 2.52
C ILE A 80 -16.64 -7.62 2.03
N ARG A 81 -17.07 -8.71 2.67
CA ARG A 81 -18.37 -9.33 2.36
C ARG A 81 -19.49 -8.31 2.62
N PRO A 82 -20.52 -8.26 1.77
CA PRO A 82 -21.67 -7.39 2.02
C PRO A 82 -22.33 -7.77 3.35
N THR A 83 -22.33 -6.83 4.31
CA THR A 83 -22.91 -7.03 5.65
C THR A 83 -24.34 -6.48 5.75
N GLU A 84 -24.69 -5.50 4.92
CA GLU A 84 -26.03 -4.94 4.87
C GLU A 84 -26.96 -5.73 3.94
N VAL A 85 -28.21 -5.93 4.36
CA VAL A 85 -29.25 -6.61 3.58
C VAL A 85 -29.48 -5.91 2.22
N SER A 86 -29.33 -4.59 2.16
CA SER A 86 -29.42 -3.79 0.92
C SER A 86 -28.32 -4.15 -0.09
N GLN A 87 -27.10 -4.43 0.39
CA GLN A 87 -25.94 -4.78 -0.41
C GLN A 87 -26.03 -6.25 -0.87
N VAL A 88 -26.45 -7.15 0.02
CA VAL A 88 -26.73 -8.56 -0.32
C VAL A 88 -27.80 -8.63 -1.41
N ARG A 89 -28.91 -7.89 -1.25
CA ARG A 89 -30.00 -7.87 -2.24
C ARG A 89 -29.56 -7.27 -3.57
N ARG A 90 -28.71 -6.23 -3.57
CA ARG A 90 -28.12 -5.67 -4.80
C ARG A 90 -27.25 -6.70 -5.53
N ASN A 91 -26.42 -7.46 -4.81
CA ASN A 91 -25.62 -8.54 -5.40
C ASN A 91 -26.49 -9.68 -5.95
N GLN A 92 -27.55 -10.07 -5.23
CA GLN A 92 -28.50 -11.08 -5.68
C GLN A 92 -29.25 -10.67 -6.97
N ILE A 93 -29.67 -9.40 -7.08
CA ILE A 93 -30.33 -8.87 -8.30
C ILE A 93 -29.39 -8.88 -9.49
N GLN A 94 -28.09 -8.70 -9.27
CA GLN A 94 -27.05 -8.74 -10.29
C GLN A 94 -26.61 -10.18 -10.65
N GLY A 95 -27.25 -11.21 -10.09
CA GLY A 95 -26.90 -12.61 -10.34
C GLY A 95 -25.62 -13.09 -9.65
N ASN A 96 -25.06 -12.30 -8.72
CA ASN A 96 -23.89 -12.69 -7.95
C ASN A 96 -24.28 -13.52 -6.74
N ASP A 97 -23.46 -14.53 -6.42
CA ASP A 97 -23.61 -15.34 -5.22
C ASP A 97 -23.63 -14.43 -3.97
N PRO A 98 -24.68 -14.50 -3.12
CA PRO A 98 -24.76 -13.69 -1.90
C PRO A 98 -23.62 -13.94 -0.90
N ASN A 99 -22.93 -15.08 -0.99
CA ASN A 99 -21.75 -15.39 -0.18
C ASN A 99 -20.42 -14.98 -0.84
N SER A 100 -20.45 -14.54 -2.10
CA SER A 100 -19.25 -14.07 -2.79
C SER A 100 -18.85 -12.69 -2.29
N SER A 101 -17.56 -12.54 -1.99
CA SER A 101 -16.94 -11.26 -1.63
C SER A 101 -16.69 -10.37 -2.85
N VAL A 102 -16.81 -10.90 -4.08
CA VAL A 102 -16.53 -10.17 -5.32
C VAL A 102 -17.74 -10.24 -6.24
N PRO A 103 -18.23 -9.12 -6.79
CA PRO A 103 -19.18 -9.17 -7.89
C PRO A 103 -18.49 -9.79 -9.12
N ALA A 104 -19.01 -10.91 -9.61
CA ALA A 104 -18.57 -11.51 -10.86
C ALA A 104 -19.17 -10.67 -12.01
N PHE A 105 -18.49 -9.59 -12.37
CA PHE A 105 -18.78 -8.91 -13.63
C PHE A 105 -18.25 -9.79 -14.76
N VAL A 106 -19.17 -10.37 -15.54
CA VAL A 106 -18.92 -10.79 -16.92
C VAL A 106 -19.01 -9.55 -17.80
#